data_AF-A0A7C9DJM8-F1
#
_entry.id   AF-A0A7C9DJM8-F1
#
_cell.length_a   1.000
_cell.length_b   1.000
_cell.length_c   1.000
_cell.angle_alpha   90.00
_cell.angle_beta   90.00
_cell.angle_gamma   90.00
#
_symmetry.space_group_name_H-M   'P 1'
#
loop_
_entity.id
_entity.type
_entity.pdbx_description
1 polymer ?
#
loop_
_entity_poly.entity_id
_entity_poly.type
_entity_poly.pdbx_seq_one_letter_code
_entity_poly.pdbx_strand_id
1 'polypeptide(L)'
;MESQIAADWPLDFVKFQILPQNRYETYICSNEEEEMVWDGPVDQLLEHLPSKMDQLAQGSCDNFKLELPDAHDNRAWFTKATLIRFLHMVGSPDLLKKCVAVSNEMSQLDEARKFHLSLYAQGEDGITSSDNSKNELLRA
;
A
#
# COMPACT_ATOMS: atom_id res chain seq x y z
N MET A 1 -7.34 29.49 -8.04
CA MET A 1 -5.89 29.61 -7.90
C MET A 1 -5.30 28.54 -8.79
N GLU A 2 -4.58 28.92 -9.84
CA GLU A 2 -3.98 27.93 -10.74
C GLU A 2 -2.94 27.14 -9.95
N SER A 3 -3.06 25.82 -10.02
CA SER A 3 -2.11 24.87 -9.42
C SER A 3 -0.75 25.06 -10.08
N GLN A 4 0.25 25.53 -9.33
CA GLN A 4 1.60 25.76 -9.87
C GLN A 4 2.28 24.43 -10.21
N ILE A 5 2.00 23.38 -9.44
CA ILE A 5 2.57 22.04 -9.64
C ILE A 5 1.56 21.13 -10.34
N ALA A 6 1.92 20.58 -11.50
CA ALA A 6 1.07 19.64 -12.25
C ALA A 6 0.85 18.33 -11.46
N ALA A 7 -0.29 17.68 -11.70
CA ALA A 7 -0.71 16.51 -10.92
C ALA A 7 0.26 15.31 -11.02
N ASP A 8 0.86 15.10 -12.19
CA ASP A 8 1.82 14.05 -12.49
C ASP A 8 3.28 14.48 -12.26
N TRP A 9 3.49 15.70 -11.80
CA TRP A 9 4.83 16.22 -11.58
C TRP A 9 5.49 15.56 -10.34
N PRO A 10 6.76 15.11 -10.43
CA PRO A 10 7.49 14.56 -9.29
C PRO A 10 7.69 15.61 -8.19
N LEU A 11 7.55 15.18 -6.94
CA LEU A 11 7.79 16.00 -5.77
C LEU A 11 9.21 15.79 -5.25
N ASP A 12 9.84 16.86 -4.76
CA ASP A 12 11.11 16.77 -4.03
C ASP A 12 10.84 16.28 -2.61
N PHE A 13 9.81 16.86 -1.99
CA PHE A 13 9.38 16.50 -0.64
C PHE A 13 7.96 16.96 -0.36
N VAL A 14 7.43 16.48 0.77
CA VAL A 14 6.14 16.89 1.32
C VAL A 14 6.34 17.36 2.75
N LYS A 15 5.77 18.51 3.11
CA LYS A 15 5.81 19.07 4.45
C LYS A 15 4.42 18.98 5.07
N PHE A 16 4.33 18.35 6.22
CA PHE A 16 3.12 18.34 7.04
C PHE A 16 3.33 19.35 8.15
N GLN A 17 2.45 20.34 8.22
CA GLN A 17 2.45 21.35 9.27
C GLN A 17 1.29 21.08 10.22
N ILE A 18 1.59 20.97 11.50
CA ILE A 18 0.63 20.70 12.55
C ILE A 18 0.11 22.04 13.06
N LEU A 19 -1.21 22.15 13.09
CA LEU A 19 -1.94 23.31 13.55
C LEU A 19 -2.52 23.04 14.95
N PRO A 20 -2.90 24.10 15.68
CA PRO A 20 -3.72 23.95 16.88
C PRO A 20 -5.00 23.15 16.60
N GLN A 21 -5.60 22.59 17.66
CA GLN A 21 -6.86 21.85 17.61
C GLN A 21 -6.84 20.56 16.75
N ASN A 22 -5.73 19.81 16.78
CA ASN A 22 -5.65 18.49 16.15
C ASN A 22 -5.88 18.54 14.63
N ARG A 23 -5.30 19.55 13.96
CA ARG A 23 -5.37 19.73 12.51
C ARG A 23 -3.98 19.77 11.90
N TYR A 24 -3.87 19.42 10.63
CA TYR A 24 -2.66 19.62 9.85
C TYR A 24 -2.97 20.23 8.50
N GLU A 25 -1.97 20.87 7.91
CA GLU A 25 -1.90 21.27 6.51
C GLU A 25 -0.77 20.50 5.82
N THR A 26 -0.99 20.12 4.58
CA THR A 26 0.03 19.47 3.74
C THR A 26 0.45 20.39 2.61
N TYR A 27 1.76 20.59 2.52
CA TYR A 27 2.42 21.33 1.47
C TYR A 27 3.26 20.39 0.62
N ILE A 28 3.11 20.48 -0.70
CA ILE A 28 3.99 19.82 -1.64
C ILE A 28 5.08 20.79 -2.09
N CYS A 29 6.29 20.27 -2.27
CA CYS A 29 7.40 21.06 -2.77
C CYS A 29 8.04 20.38 -3.98
N SER A 30 8.22 21.16 -5.05
CA SER A 30 8.92 20.72 -6.27
C SER A 30 9.58 21.92 -6.94
N ASN A 31 10.86 21.80 -7.30
CA ASN A 31 11.62 22.84 -8.00
C ASN A 31 11.48 24.24 -7.35
N GLU A 32 11.63 24.31 -6.04
CA GLU A 32 11.51 25.54 -5.23
C GLU A 32 10.09 26.14 -5.13
N GLU A 33 9.10 25.56 -5.82
CA GLU A 33 7.69 25.90 -5.64
C GLU A 33 7.09 25.13 -4.46
N GLU A 34 6.23 25.79 -3.69
CA GLU A 34 5.48 25.20 -2.59
C GLU A 34 3.97 25.46 -2.76
N GLU A 35 3.16 24.42 -2.64
CA GLU A 35 1.70 24.50 -2.77
C GLU A 35 1.01 23.75 -1.63
N MET A 36 0.05 24.39 -0.96
CA MET A 36 -0.85 23.72 0.00
C MET A 36 -1.90 22.90 -0.76
N VAL A 37 -2.00 21.60 -0.46
CA VAL A 37 -2.87 20.67 -1.21
C VAL A 37 -3.93 19.98 -0.37
N TRP A 38 -3.80 19.99 0.96
CA TRP A 38 -4.68 19.24 1.84
C TRP A 38 -4.69 19.81 3.26
N ASP A 39 -5.80 19.62 3.96
CA ASP A 39 -5.91 19.80 5.40
C ASP A 39 -6.73 18.66 6.00
N GLY A 40 -6.46 18.30 7.25
CA GLY A 40 -7.22 17.24 7.91
C GLY A 40 -6.93 17.07 9.39
N PRO A 41 -7.62 16.14 10.06
CA PRO A 41 -7.38 15.80 11.46
C PRO A 41 -6.05 15.05 11.64
N VAL A 42 -5.25 15.41 12.63
CA VAL A 42 -3.93 14.77 12.85
C VAL A 42 -4.09 13.32 13.27
N ASP A 43 -5.10 12.99 14.07
CA ASP A 43 -5.36 11.61 14.52
C ASP A 43 -5.43 10.60 13.36
N GLN A 44 -6.16 10.94 12.30
CA GLN A 44 -6.32 10.07 11.12
C GLN A 44 -5.00 9.88 10.36
N LEU A 45 -4.19 10.93 10.30
CA LEU A 45 -2.88 10.87 9.66
C LEU A 45 -1.90 10.01 10.48
N LEU A 46 -1.96 10.12 11.81
CA LEU A 46 -1.06 9.43 12.74
C LEU A 46 -1.26 7.92 12.76
N GLU A 47 -2.51 7.44 12.60
CA GLU A 47 -2.81 6.00 12.50
C GLU A 47 -2.01 5.29 11.39
N HIS A 48 -1.56 6.04 10.37
CA HIS A 48 -0.92 5.49 9.18
C HIS A 48 0.55 5.92 8.99
N LEU A 49 1.09 6.77 9.87
CA LEU A 49 2.48 7.24 9.82
C LEU A 49 3.24 6.96 11.14
N PRO A 50 3.29 5.70 11.60
CA PRO A 50 3.77 5.36 12.95
C PRO A 50 5.24 5.72 13.18
N SER A 51 6.10 5.65 12.16
CA SER A 51 7.53 5.93 12.30
C SER A 51 7.88 7.39 12.61
N LYS A 52 6.92 8.33 12.45
CA LYS A 52 7.09 9.75 12.80
C LYS A 52 6.24 10.17 14.01
N MET A 53 5.54 9.23 14.65
CA MET A 53 4.73 9.49 15.85
C MET A 53 5.55 9.96 17.04
N ASP A 54 6.78 9.46 17.24
CA ASP A 54 7.54 9.76 18.45
C ASP A 54 7.90 11.25 18.56
N GLN A 55 8.25 11.88 17.44
CA GLN A 55 8.63 13.30 17.42
C GLN A 55 7.41 14.22 17.58
N LEU A 56 6.26 13.81 17.04
CA LEU A 56 5.03 14.59 17.12
C LEU A 56 4.33 14.42 18.47
N ALA A 57 4.25 13.20 19.00
CA ALA A 57 3.64 12.89 20.29
C ALA A 57 4.40 13.52 21.47
N GLN A 58 5.72 13.70 21.33
CA GLN A 58 6.53 14.41 22.33
C GLN A 58 6.33 15.94 22.29
N GLY A 59 5.53 16.47 21.35
CA GLY A 59 5.33 17.91 21.16
C GLY A 59 6.63 18.64 20.77
N SER A 60 7.61 17.90 20.25
CA SER A 60 8.94 18.44 19.94
C SER A 60 9.02 19.05 18.54
N CYS A 61 7.98 18.89 17.71
CA CYS A 61 7.97 19.44 16.36
C CYS A 61 6.55 19.79 15.89
N ASP A 62 6.39 21.01 15.37
CA ASP A 62 5.14 21.50 14.77
C ASP A 62 5.02 21.14 13.28
N ASN A 63 6.00 20.42 12.73
CA ASN A 63 5.97 19.96 11.34
C ASN A 63 6.80 18.69 11.15
N PHE A 64 6.57 17.98 10.05
CA PHE A 64 7.51 16.94 9.62
C PHE A 64 7.59 16.87 8.10
N LYS A 65 8.77 16.50 7.62
CA LYS A 65 9.07 16.36 6.19
C LYS A 65 9.07 14.89 5.78
N LEU A 66 8.41 14.58 4.67
CA LEU A 66 8.42 13.29 4.00
C LEU A 66 9.24 13.42 2.72
N GLU A 67 10.30 12.65 2.63
CA GLU A 67 11.25 12.64 1.52
C GLU A 67 11.49 11.21 1.09
N LEU A 68 11.73 11.02 -0.20
CA LEU A 68 12.24 9.75 -0.70
C LEU A 68 13.67 9.54 -0.19
N PRO A 69 14.04 8.34 0.29
CA PRO A 69 15.42 7.97 0.53
C PRO A 69 16.27 8.20 -0.74
N ASP A 70 17.55 8.54 -0.55
CA ASP A 70 18.43 8.91 -1.65
C ASP A 70 18.38 7.89 -2.80
N ALA A 71 18.18 8.46 -3.99
CA ALA A 71 17.65 7.80 -5.15
C ALA A 71 18.60 6.77 -5.73
N HIS A 72 18.16 5.52 -5.85
CA HIS A 72 18.74 4.64 -6.86
C HIS A 72 17.75 4.10 -7.89
N ASP A 73 16.44 4.04 -7.64
CA ASP A 73 15.51 3.81 -8.75
C ASP A 73 14.08 4.27 -8.41
N ASN A 74 13.50 5.02 -9.35
CA ASN A 74 12.07 5.32 -9.47
C ASN A 74 11.46 6.36 -8.49
N ARG A 75 11.74 7.65 -8.70
CA ARG A 75 10.93 8.75 -8.11
C ARG A 75 9.59 9.00 -8.83
N ALA A 76 9.33 8.34 -9.95
CA ALA A 76 8.19 8.67 -10.82
C ALA A 76 6.82 8.41 -10.18
N TRP A 77 6.75 7.62 -9.11
CA TRP A 77 5.51 7.39 -8.38
C TRP A 77 5.18 8.49 -7.36
N PHE A 78 6.18 9.26 -6.90
CA PHE A 78 6.02 10.27 -5.86
C PHE A 78 5.62 11.62 -6.47
N THR A 79 4.35 11.69 -6.85
CA THR A 79 3.75 12.85 -7.53
C THR A 79 2.64 13.46 -6.69
N LYS A 80 2.23 14.68 -7.04
CA LYS A 80 1.07 15.36 -6.43
C LYS A 80 -0.19 14.49 -6.44
N ALA A 81 -0.51 13.84 -7.56
CA ALA A 81 -1.69 12.99 -7.69
C ALA A 81 -1.63 11.78 -6.76
N THR A 82 -0.47 11.14 -6.63
CA THR A 82 -0.28 10.02 -5.71
C THR A 82 -0.47 10.48 -4.27
N LEU A 83 0.12 11.61 -3.88
CA LEU A 83 -0.03 12.17 -2.54
C LEU A 83 -1.50 12.51 -2.23
N ILE A 84 -2.19 13.22 -3.12
CA ILE A 84 -3.60 13.59 -2.91
C ILE A 84 -4.47 12.35 -2.76
N ARG A 85 -4.23 11.28 -3.53
CA ARG A 85 -4.95 10.00 -3.36
C ARG A 85 -4.67 9.36 -2.01
N PHE A 86 -3.40 9.36 -1.58
CA PHE A 86 -3.02 8.87 -0.26
C PHE A 86 -3.75 9.63 0.85
N LEU A 87 -3.71 10.97 0.82
CA LEU A 87 -4.34 11.84 1.82
C LEU A 87 -5.86 11.64 1.89
N HIS A 88 -6.53 11.51 0.74
CA HIS A 88 -7.95 11.14 0.69
C HIS A 88 -8.22 9.78 1.33
N MET A 89 -7.35 8.80 1.12
CA MET A 89 -7.53 7.45 1.64
C MET A 89 -7.36 7.41 3.16
N VAL A 90 -6.29 8.02 3.69
CA VAL A 90 -6.05 8.07 5.14
C VAL A 90 -7.01 9.00 5.87
N GLY A 91 -7.49 10.06 5.21
CA GLY A 91 -8.52 10.95 5.72
C GLY A 91 -9.94 10.37 5.72
N SER A 92 -10.12 9.16 5.16
CA SER A 92 -11.43 8.49 5.08
C SER A 92 -11.33 7.06 5.62
N PRO A 93 -11.57 6.85 6.93
CA PRO A 93 -11.50 5.53 7.55
C PRO A 93 -12.40 4.49 6.86
N ASP A 94 -13.56 4.91 6.36
CA ASP A 94 -14.50 4.03 5.66
C ASP A 94 -13.98 3.61 4.28
N LEU A 95 -13.28 4.49 3.56
CA LEU A 95 -12.62 4.15 2.30
C LEU A 95 -11.51 3.14 2.55
N LEU A 96 -10.69 3.37 3.58
CA LEU A 96 -9.58 2.48 3.92
C LEU A 96 -10.07 1.07 4.31
N LYS A 97 -11.12 0.96 5.13
CA LYS A 97 -11.74 -0.32 5.48
C LYS A 97 -12.16 -1.12 4.24
N LYS A 98 -12.77 -0.44 3.25
CA LYS A 98 -13.17 -1.07 1.99
C LYS A 98 -11.96 -1.53 1.18
N CYS A 99 -10.91 -0.70 1.08
CA CYS A 99 -9.68 -1.07 0.38
C CYS A 99 -9.01 -2.31 1.01
N VAL A 100 -8.94 -2.38 2.34
CA VAL A 100 -8.40 -3.54 3.05
C VAL A 100 -9.25 -4.79 2.81
N ALA A 101 -10.59 -4.67 2.86
CA ALA A 101 -11.48 -5.79 2.57
C ALA A 101 -11.28 -6.35 1.16
N VAL A 102 -11.25 -5.46 0.15
CA VAL A 102 -11.01 -5.84 -1.26
C VAL A 102 -9.63 -6.49 -1.44
N SER A 103 -8.59 -5.95 -0.81
CA SER A 103 -7.24 -6.52 -0.87
C SER A 103 -7.20 -7.94 -0.27
N ASN A 104 -7.91 -8.15 0.85
CA ASN A 104 -8.02 -9.47 1.47
C ASN A 104 -8.79 -10.46 0.58
N GLU A 105 -9.88 -10.02 -0.06
CA GLU A 105 -10.62 -10.84 -1.02
C GLU A 105 -9.75 -11.23 -2.22
N MET A 106 -8.98 -10.29 -2.78
CA MET A 106 -8.03 -10.58 -3.87
C MET A 106 -6.97 -11.60 -3.43
N SER A 107 -6.42 -11.46 -2.22
CA SER A 107 -5.46 -12.43 -1.67
C SER A 107 -6.09 -13.81 -1.51
N GLN A 108 -7.34 -13.90 -1.04
CA GLN A 108 -8.05 -15.17 -0.92
C GLN A 108 -8.27 -15.83 -2.29
N LEU A 109 -8.60 -15.06 -3.31
CA LEU A 109 -8.74 -15.56 -4.69
C LEU A 109 -7.42 -16.10 -5.23
N ASP A 110 -6.31 -15.42 -4.96
CA ASP A 110 -4.97 -15.87 -5.37
C ASP A 110 -4.57 -17.17 -4.65
N GLU A 111 -4.84 -17.28 -3.35
CA GLU A 111 -4.58 -18.51 -2.60
C GLU A 111 -5.48 -19.67 -3.06
N ALA A 112 -6.76 -19.42 -3.34
CA ALA A 112 -7.65 -20.43 -3.92
C ALA A 112 -7.15 -20.91 -5.29
N ARG A 113 -6.66 -19.99 -6.13
CA ARG A 113 -6.04 -20.32 -7.42
C ARG A 113 -4.79 -21.18 -7.25
N LYS A 114 -3.87 -20.79 -6.36
CA LYS A 114 -2.64 -21.55 -6.05
C LYS A 114 -2.97 -22.95 -5.55
N PHE A 115 -3.93 -23.07 -4.62
CA PHE A 115 -4.41 -24.35 -4.12
C PHE A 115 -4.95 -25.23 -5.24
N HIS A 116 -5.82 -24.69 -6.10
CA HIS A 116 -6.37 -25.45 -7.22
C HIS A 116 -5.29 -25.94 -8.19
N LEU A 117 -4.30 -25.10 -8.51
CA LEU A 117 -3.17 -25.49 -9.35
C LEU A 117 -2.32 -26.60 -8.71
N SER A 118 -2.16 -26.58 -7.38
CA SER A 118 -1.39 -27.60 -6.66
C SER A 118 -1.99 -29.01 -6.76
N LEU A 119 -3.32 -29.11 -6.88
CA LEU A 119 -4.02 -30.39 -7.06
C LEU A 119 -3.64 -31.07 -8.38
N TYR A 120 -3.42 -30.29 -9.44
CA TYR A 120 -3.00 -30.83 -10.74
C TYR A 120 -1.50 -31.10 -10.80
N ALA A 121 -0.69 -30.35 -10.07
CA ALA A 121 0.75 -30.62 -9.94
C ALA A 121 1.06 -31.95 -9.22
N GLN A 122 0.14 -32.46 -8.39
CA GLN A 122 0.26 -33.76 -7.72
C GLN A 122 -0.27 -34.96 -8.56
N GLY A 123 -0.85 -34.71 -9.73
CA GLY A 123 -1.52 -35.75 -10.53
C GLY A 123 -0.63 -36.61 -11.44
N GLU A 124 0.66 -36.30 -11.59
CA GLU A 124 1.52 -36.98 -12.58
C GLU A 124 2.40 -38.13 -12.05
N ASP A 125 2.45 -38.41 -10.74
CA ASP A 125 3.29 -39.49 -10.18
C ASP A 125 2.51 -40.75 -9.73
N GLY A 126 1.23 -40.86 -10.07
CA GLY A 126 0.32 -41.86 -9.46
C GLY A 126 -0.32 -42.92 -10.36
N ILE A 127 0.05 -43.06 -11.64
CA ILE A 127 -0.58 -44.06 -12.53
C ILE A 127 0.48 -44.97 -13.15
N THR A 128 1.09 -45.81 -12.32
CA THR A 128 1.52 -47.15 -12.74
C THR A 128 1.00 -48.17 -11.73
N SER A 129 -0.33 -48.30 -11.66
CA SER A 129 -0.97 -49.45 -11.03
C SER A 129 -0.60 -50.69 -11.84
N SER A 130 0.46 -51.37 -11.42
CA SER A 130 0.90 -52.66 -11.94
C SER A 130 -0.18 -53.70 -11.70
N ASP A 131 -0.98 -53.94 -12.74
CA ASP A 131 -2.13 -54.84 -12.78
C ASP A 131 -1.67 -56.32 -12.89
N ASN A 132 -0.80 -56.78 -11.98
CA ASN A 132 -0.12 -58.09 -12.10
C ASN A 132 -0.64 -59.20 -11.16
N SER A 133 -1.84 -59.08 -10.56
CA SER A 133 -2.38 -60.09 -9.64
C SER A 133 -3.40 -61.09 -10.26
N LYS A 134 -3.61 -61.09 -11.58
CA LYS A 134 -4.64 -61.96 -12.21
C LYS A 134 -4.20 -63.36 -12.64
N ASN A 135 -2.94 -63.77 -12.44
CA ASN A 135 -2.42 -65.03 -12.98
C ASN A 135 -2.25 -66.21 -12.00
N GLU A 136 -2.71 -66.12 -10.75
CA GLU A 136 -2.56 -67.25 -9.79
C GLU A 136 -3.76 -68.22 -9.71
N LEU A 137 -4.85 -68.01 -10.48
CA LEU A 137 -6.06 -68.85 -10.41
C LEU A 137 -6.13 -70.00 -11.45
N LEU A 138 -5.06 -70.29 -12.20
CA LEU A 138 -5.06 -71.31 -13.26
C LEU A 138 -4.07 -72.48 -13.06
N ARG A 139 -3.62 -72.74 -11.82
CA ARG A 139 -2.85 -73.95 -11.47
C ARG A 139 -3.60 -74.87 -10.51
N ALA A 140 -4.81 -75.27 -10.91
CA ALA A 140 -5.49 -76.47 -10.39
C ALA A 140 -5.37 -77.59 -11.42
#